data_AF-A0A537KIN2-F1
#
_entry.id   AF-A0A537KIN2-F1
#
_cell.length_a   1.000
_cell.length_b   1.000
_cell.length_c   1.000
_cell.angle_alpha   90.00
_cell.angle_beta   90.00
_cell.angle_gamma   90.00
#
_symmetry.space_group_name_H-M   'P 1'
#
loop_
_entity.id
_entity.type
_entity.pdbx_description
1 polymer ?
#
loop_
_entity_poly.entity_id
_entity_poly.type
_entity_poly.pdbx_seq_one_letter_code
_entity_poly.pdbx_strand_id
1 'polypeptide(L)'
;MSLIISNESTPAQPPASSTEVFVNSSKKLSTIDDASLVRVFATLDGIETFTNKTLTGELLTAGTATVAPLTFNAGTNLTTPVAGATEYDGTSFYDTIDTTSGRAQRSDFQIFRLNADGSALGPTIADFFGATSSFPTVLNAIYLMEFFVWFTKTTAGTVTWTLTNTQTYTNIAAYYDMCPVGGIGTNGAQNGGGIDATTTAAAALPVTGTLTTATEQFARIVAVVNVGTAGNIRLRVTSSAGTVTPRRGSFYRATRLFAGNVGTFVA
;
A
#
# COMPACT_ATOMS: atom_id res chain seq x y z
N MET A 1 -69.71 -42.20 63.18
CA MET A 1 -69.42 -42.20 61.74
C MET A 1 -68.87 -40.82 61.41
N SER A 2 -67.62 -40.78 60.95
CA SER A 2 -66.84 -39.57 60.67
C SER A 2 -67.39 -38.76 59.50
N LEU A 3 -67.23 -37.44 59.56
CA LEU A 3 -66.78 -36.70 58.38
C LEU A 3 -65.88 -35.53 58.85
N ILE A 4 -64.58 -35.72 58.67
CA ILE A 4 -63.57 -34.66 58.76
C ILE A 4 -63.57 -33.98 57.39
N ILE A 5 -63.90 -32.69 57.34
CA ILE A 5 -63.77 -31.88 56.14
C ILE A 5 -62.29 -31.54 55.99
N SER A 6 -61.64 -32.15 55.00
CA SER A 6 -60.24 -31.86 54.66
C SER A 6 -60.11 -30.44 54.11
N ASN A 7 -59.17 -29.69 54.65
CA ASN A 7 -58.73 -28.41 54.11
C ASN A 7 -58.10 -28.67 52.74
N GLU A 8 -58.66 -28.13 51.66
CA GLU A 8 -58.11 -28.28 50.32
C GLU A 8 -56.70 -27.66 50.27
N SER A 9 -55.71 -28.47 49.90
CA SER A 9 -54.37 -28.00 49.57
C SER A 9 -54.47 -27.03 48.40
N THR A 10 -53.97 -25.81 48.58
CA THR A 10 -53.70 -24.89 47.47
C THR A 10 -52.88 -25.60 46.40
N PRO A 11 -53.27 -25.58 45.11
CA PRO A 11 -52.45 -26.17 44.07
C PRO A 11 -51.11 -25.45 44.03
N ALA A 12 -50.02 -26.21 43.99
CA ALA A 12 -48.69 -25.65 43.77
C ALA A 12 -48.70 -24.85 42.46
N GLN A 13 -48.29 -23.58 42.52
CA GLN A 13 -48.08 -22.76 41.34
C GLN A 13 -47.10 -23.50 40.41
N PRO A 14 -47.42 -23.73 39.12
CA PRO A 14 -46.47 -24.36 38.21
C PRO A 14 -45.19 -23.51 38.15
N PRO A 15 -44.00 -24.13 38.04
CA PRO A 15 -42.76 -23.38 37.93
C PRO A 15 -42.87 -22.44 36.74
N ALA A 16 -42.39 -21.19 36.90
CA ALA A 16 -42.35 -20.22 35.82
C ALA A 16 -41.59 -20.84 34.64
N SER A 17 -42.34 -21.23 33.61
CA SER A 17 -41.77 -21.61 32.33
C SER A 17 -41.19 -20.33 31.74
N SER A 18 -39.88 -20.14 31.86
CA SER A 18 -39.16 -19.31 30.90
C SER A 18 -39.30 -20.03 29.57
N THR A 19 -40.20 -19.55 28.72
CA THR A 19 -40.26 -20.00 27.34
C THR A 19 -39.03 -19.40 26.64
N GLU A 20 -37.91 -20.14 26.65
CA GLU A 20 -36.81 -19.84 25.75
C GLU A 20 -37.29 -20.15 24.33
N VAL A 21 -37.64 -19.11 23.57
CA VAL A 21 -37.95 -19.23 22.16
C VAL A 21 -36.64 -19.42 21.41
N PHE A 22 -36.28 -20.67 21.12
CA PHE A 22 -35.24 -20.98 20.15
C PHE A 22 -35.75 -20.64 18.75
N VAL A 23 -35.37 -19.48 18.23
CA VAL A 23 -35.66 -19.12 16.84
C VAL A 23 -34.70 -19.92 15.95
N ASN A 24 -35.22 -20.96 15.30
CA ASN A 24 -34.52 -21.64 14.22
C ASN A 24 -34.24 -20.63 13.10
N SER A 25 -32.96 -20.41 12.79
CA SER A 25 -32.40 -19.34 11.95
C SER A 25 -32.80 -19.38 10.45
N SER A 26 -33.83 -20.14 10.10
CA SER A 26 -34.28 -20.32 8.71
C SER A 26 -35.49 -19.44 8.31
N LYS A 27 -35.99 -18.55 9.17
CA LYS A 27 -37.05 -17.59 8.81
C LYS A 27 -36.68 -16.17 9.20
N LYS A 28 -36.72 -15.24 8.23
CA LYS A 28 -36.66 -13.78 8.46
C LYS A 28 -37.73 -13.40 9.50
N LEU A 29 -37.29 -12.82 10.61
CA LEU A 29 -38.15 -12.21 11.61
C LEU A 29 -38.74 -10.92 11.02
N SER A 30 -39.99 -10.97 10.58
CA SER A 30 -40.57 -9.89 9.76
C SER A 30 -41.02 -8.67 10.55
N THR A 31 -41.26 -8.76 11.86
CA THR A 31 -41.61 -7.61 12.72
C THR A 31 -41.49 -8.02 14.20
N ILE A 32 -40.76 -7.24 15.01
CA ILE A 32 -40.91 -7.23 16.48
C ILE A 32 -41.66 -5.94 16.80
N ASP A 33 -42.92 -6.06 17.20
CA ASP A 33 -43.81 -4.92 17.48
C ASP A 33 -43.92 -4.68 18.99
N ASP A 34 -42.78 -4.61 19.69
CA ASP A 34 -42.77 -4.21 21.08
C ASP A 34 -41.60 -3.26 21.37
N ALA A 35 -41.95 -2.05 21.78
CA ALA A 35 -41.05 -0.90 21.92
C ALA A 35 -40.15 -0.96 23.18
N SER A 36 -40.22 -2.04 23.98
CA SER A 36 -39.38 -2.22 25.16
C SER A 36 -38.19 -3.16 24.91
N LEU A 37 -37.06 -2.55 24.54
CA LEU A 37 -35.70 -3.05 24.78
C LEU A 37 -35.35 -4.46 24.26
N VAL A 38 -35.64 -4.75 22.99
CA VAL A 38 -34.88 -5.80 22.31
C VAL A 38 -33.60 -5.19 21.74
N ARG A 39 -32.49 -5.29 22.50
CA ARG A 39 -31.16 -5.24 21.88
C ARG A 39 -31.05 -6.49 21.02
N VAL A 40 -31.37 -6.37 19.73
CA VAL A 40 -31.12 -7.42 18.76
C VAL A 40 -29.60 -7.54 18.63
N PHE A 41 -29.01 -8.50 19.33
CA PHE A 41 -27.66 -8.95 19.03
C PHE A 41 -27.73 -9.72 17.72
N ALA A 42 -27.51 -9.05 16.61
CA ALA A 42 -27.38 -9.70 15.31
C ALA A 42 -25.96 -10.24 15.19
N THR A 43 -25.79 -11.56 15.32
CA THR A 43 -24.61 -12.22 14.77
C THR A 43 -24.75 -12.19 13.26
N LEU A 44 -23.80 -11.54 12.58
CA LEU A 44 -23.77 -11.46 11.12
C LEU A 44 -23.00 -12.66 10.58
N ASP A 45 -23.71 -13.76 10.36
CA ASP A 45 -23.11 -14.97 9.78
C ASP A 45 -23.22 -14.91 8.25
N GLY A 46 -22.34 -14.17 7.58
CA GLY A 46 -22.24 -14.14 6.10
C GLY A 46 -22.20 -12.73 5.48
N ILE A 47 -22.64 -12.62 4.22
CA ILE A 47 -22.74 -11.35 3.50
C ILE A 47 -24.04 -10.65 3.88
N GLU A 48 -23.95 -9.59 4.66
CA GLU A 48 -25.11 -8.80 5.12
C GLU A 48 -25.02 -7.35 4.61
N THR A 49 -26.16 -6.76 4.23
CA THR A 49 -26.24 -5.37 3.75
C THR A 49 -26.91 -4.48 4.80
N PHE A 50 -26.18 -3.46 5.27
CA PHE A 50 -26.70 -2.45 6.18
C PHE A 50 -27.28 -1.26 5.40
N THR A 51 -28.60 -1.14 5.37
CA THR A 51 -29.27 0.03 4.77
C THR A 51 -29.68 1.01 5.87
N ASN A 52 -29.29 2.28 5.73
CA ASN A 52 -29.64 3.38 6.65
C ASN A 52 -29.29 3.10 8.12
N LYS A 53 -28.16 2.42 8.38
CA LYS A 53 -27.64 2.18 9.72
C LYS A 53 -26.36 2.97 9.95
N THR A 54 -26.17 3.42 11.18
CA THR A 54 -24.93 4.05 11.65
C THR A 54 -24.26 3.07 12.60
N LEU A 55 -22.97 2.81 12.41
CA LEU A 55 -22.15 2.10 13.39
C LEU A 55 -21.73 3.13 14.46
N THR A 56 -22.06 2.90 15.72
CA THR A 56 -21.78 3.84 16.82
C THR A 56 -21.06 3.14 17.95
N GLY A 57 -19.86 3.60 18.29
CA GLY A 57 -19.07 3.04 19.40
C GLY A 57 -18.42 1.68 19.10
N GLU A 58 -18.48 1.21 17.85
CA GLU A 58 -17.89 -0.07 17.46
C GLU A 58 -16.38 0.07 17.25
N LEU A 59 -15.64 -0.83 17.88
CA LEU A 59 -14.20 -1.01 17.66
C LEU A 59 -14.02 -2.22 16.75
N LEU A 60 -13.33 -2.05 15.62
CA LEU A 60 -12.95 -3.18 14.78
C LEU A 60 -12.08 -4.15 15.59
N THR A 61 -12.34 -5.45 15.46
CA THR A 61 -11.47 -6.46 16.06
C THR A 61 -10.06 -6.34 15.48
N ALA A 62 -9.05 -6.53 16.33
CA ALA A 62 -7.66 -6.51 15.89
C ALA A 62 -7.43 -7.56 14.79
N GLY A 63 -6.62 -7.19 13.81
CA GLY A 63 -6.24 -8.10 12.73
C GLY A 63 -5.32 -9.21 13.22
N THR A 64 -5.23 -10.26 12.43
CA THR A 64 -4.23 -11.32 12.58
C THR A 64 -3.21 -11.24 11.43
N ALA A 65 -2.26 -12.18 11.38
CA ALA A 65 -1.33 -12.29 10.27
C ALA A 65 -2.02 -12.57 8.91
N THR A 66 -3.26 -13.08 8.91
CA THR A 66 -3.99 -13.49 7.70
C THR A 66 -5.34 -12.80 7.53
N VAL A 67 -5.82 -12.07 8.53
CA VAL A 67 -7.13 -11.39 8.49
C VAL A 67 -6.96 -9.93 8.91
N ALA A 68 -7.26 -9.00 7.99
CA ALA A 68 -7.26 -7.57 8.30
C ALA A 68 -8.51 -7.17 9.10
N PRO A 69 -8.45 -6.15 9.98
CA PRO A 69 -9.62 -5.60 10.67
C PRO A 69 -10.73 -5.10 9.74
N LEU A 70 -10.34 -4.65 8.54
CA LEU A 70 -11.22 -4.17 7.48
C LEU A 70 -10.65 -4.61 6.13
N THR A 71 -11.48 -5.28 5.33
CA THR A 71 -11.14 -5.67 3.96
C THR A 71 -12.22 -5.15 3.04
N PHE A 72 -11.83 -4.61 1.89
CA PHE A 72 -12.76 -4.16 0.85
C PHE A 72 -12.80 -5.19 -0.27
N ASN A 73 -14.00 -5.57 -0.67
CA ASN A 73 -14.19 -6.33 -1.90
C ASN A 73 -14.05 -5.39 -3.09
N ALA A 74 -13.29 -5.81 -4.10
CA ALA A 74 -13.19 -5.07 -5.36
C ALA A 74 -14.57 -4.99 -6.01
N GLY A 75 -14.97 -3.80 -6.45
CA GLY A 75 -16.26 -3.56 -7.07
C GLY A 75 -16.20 -2.55 -8.22
N THR A 76 -17.36 -2.19 -8.73
CA THR A 76 -17.47 -1.05 -9.65
C THR A 76 -17.67 0.22 -8.84
N ASN A 77 -16.84 1.23 -9.06
CA ASN A 77 -17.04 2.55 -8.46
C ASN A 77 -18.36 3.16 -8.96
N LEU A 78 -19.05 3.92 -8.11
CA LEU A 78 -20.26 4.66 -8.43
C LEU A 78 -20.04 5.56 -9.66
N THR A 79 -21.03 5.61 -10.54
CA THR A 79 -21.00 6.49 -11.71
C THR A 79 -21.16 7.96 -11.34
N THR A 80 -21.81 8.24 -10.21
CA THR A 80 -21.93 9.58 -9.62
C THR A 80 -21.20 9.59 -8.27
N PRO A 81 -20.16 10.43 -8.09
CA PRO A 81 -19.46 10.55 -6.81
C PRO A 81 -20.42 10.96 -5.68
N VAL A 82 -20.24 10.38 -4.49
CA VAL A 82 -21.02 10.71 -3.30
C VAL A 82 -20.06 11.16 -2.21
N ALA A 83 -20.29 12.35 -1.65
CA ALA A 83 -19.45 12.90 -0.58
C ALA A 83 -19.40 11.95 0.63
N GLY A 84 -18.21 11.77 1.20
CA GLY A 84 -17.90 10.83 2.28
C GLY A 84 -17.70 9.37 1.85
N ALA A 85 -17.80 9.04 0.56
CA ALA A 85 -17.64 7.65 0.10
C ALA A 85 -16.17 7.24 0.02
N THR A 86 -15.87 6.01 0.46
CA THR A 86 -14.64 5.27 0.14
C THR A 86 -14.99 4.09 -0.76
N GLU A 87 -14.29 3.96 -1.88
CA GLU A 87 -14.56 2.96 -2.92
C GLU A 87 -13.27 2.22 -3.31
N TYR A 88 -13.38 0.97 -3.75
CA TYR A 88 -12.25 0.14 -4.18
C TYR A 88 -12.60 -0.66 -5.43
N ASP A 89 -11.83 -0.49 -6.49
CA ASP A 89 -12.06 -1.13 -7.80
C ASP A 89 -11.16 -2.34 -8.08
N GLY A 90 -10.41 -2.82 -7.07
CA GLY A 90 -9.40 -3.86 -7.26
C GLY A 90 -8.03 -3.33 -7.70
N THR A 91 -7.92 -2.06 -8.05
CA THR A 91 -6.70 -1.40 -8.49
C THR A 91 -6.30 -0.24 -7.58
N SER A 92 -7.26 0.55 -7.11
CA SER A 92 -7.03 1.73 -6.28
C SER A 92 -8.20 1.97 -5.33
N PHE A 93 -7.87 2.57 -4.19
CA PHE A 93 -8.86 3.17 -3.31
C PHE A 93 -9.17 4.59 -3.77
N TYR A 94 -10.40 4.99 -3.54
CA TYR A 94 -10.84 6.34 -3.81
C TYR A 94 -11.62 6.88 -2.63
N ASP A 95 -11.42 8.15 -2.33
CA ASP A 95 -12.15 8.89 -1.32
C ASP A 95 -12.80 10.11 -1.98
N THR A 96 -14.09 10.29 -1.75
CA THR A 96 -14.84 11.43 -2.29
C THR A 96 -15.12 12.41 -1.14
N ILE A 97 -14.32 13.46 -1.01
CA ILE A 97 -14.51 14.46 0.06
C ILE A 97 -15.76 15.31 -0.23
N ASP A 98 -15.93 15.71 -1.48
CA ASP A 98 -17.04 16.52 -1.98
C ASP A 98 -17.39 16.13 -3.42
N THR A 99 -18.55 16.55 -3.91
CA THR A 99 -19.02 16.23 -5.27
C THR A 99 -18.58 17.23 -6.35
N THR A 100 -18.02 18.38 -5.96
CA THR A 100 -17.53 19.43 -6.87
C THR A 100 -16.18 19.05 -7.47
N SER A 101 -15.27 18.62 -6.60
CA SER A 101 -13.93 18.11 -6.98
C SER A 101 -13.99 16.69 -7.54
N GLY A 102 -15.09 15.98 -7.26
CA GLY A 102 -15.31 14.60 -7.67
C GLY A 102 -14.49 13.62 -6.83
N ARG A 103 -14.26 12.44 -7.40
CA ARG A 103 -13.59 11.32 -6.75
C ARG A 103 -12.08 11.52 -6.73
N ALA A 104 -11.45 11.51 -5.56
CA ALA A 104 -9.99 11.53 -5.42
C ALA A 104 -9.45 10.10 -5.29
N GLN A 105 -8.40 9.78 -6.02
CA GLN A 105 -7.65 8.55 -5.77
C GLN A 105 -6.83 8.71 -4.49
N ARG A 106 -6.85 7.68 -3.63
CA ARG A 106 -5.90 7.54 -2.55
C ARG A 106 -4.55 7.07 -3.09
N SER A 107 -3.56 7.97 -3.05
CA SER A 107 -2.19 7.71 -3.49
C SER A 107 -1.34 7.19 -2.34
N ASP A 108 -1.45 5.90 -2.07
CA ASP A 108 -0.58 5.22 -1.10
C ASP A 108 0.77 4.86 -1.74
N PHE A 109 1.83 4.80 -0.93
CA PHE A 109 3.17 4.40 -1.38
C PHE A 109 3.73 3.25 -0.55
N GLN A 110 4.37 2.29 -1.22
CA GLN A 110 5.17 1.27 -0.56
C GLN A 110 6.57 1.80 -0.30
N ILE A 111 7.14 1.49 0.86
CA ILE A 111 8.49 1.92 1.25
C ILE A 111 9.35 0.73 1.68
N PHE A 112 10.60 0.73 1.26
CA PHE A 112 11.65 -0.14 1.79
C PHE A 112 12.84 0.72 2.21
N ARG A 113 13.40 0.47 3.40
CA ARG A 113 14.51 1.25 3.97
C ARG A 113 15.60 0.35 4.52
N LEU A 114 16.85 0.74 4.29
CA LEU A 114 18.00 0.11 4.93
C LEU A 114 18.08 0.52 6.41
N ASN A 115 18.04 -0.49 7.29
CA ASN A 115 18.21 -0.29 8.74
C ASN A 115 19.68 -0.41 9.21
N ALA A 116 20.58 -0.80 8.32
CA ALA A 116 22.02 -0.86 8.54
C ALA A 116 22.75 -0.49 7.23
N ASP A 117 24.05 -0.29 7.32
CA ASP A 117 24.88 -0.12 6.13
C ASP A 117 24.92 -1.43 5.33
N GLY A 118 24.98 -1.30 4.01
CA GLY A 118 25.11 -2.43 3.10
C GLY A 118 26.54 -2.95 3.01
N SER A 119 26.71 -4.12 2.37
CA SER A 119 28.02 -4.58 1.94
C SER A 119 28.57 -3.71 0.80
N ALA A 120 29.89 -3.74 0.61
CA ALA A 120 30.52 -3.03 -0.49
C ALA A 120 30.12 -3.64 -1.85
N LEU A 121 29.63 -2.79 -2.76
CA LEU A 121 29.13 -3.14 -4.10
C LEU A 121 30.12 -2.67 -5.17
N GLY A 122 30.40 -3.49 -6.18
CA GLY A 122 31.28 -3.13 -7.30
C GLY A 122 32.61 -3.90 -7.34
N PRO A 123 33.40 -3.72 -8.42
CA PRO A 123 33.09 -2.88 -9.57
C PRO A 123 31.99 -3.46 -10.48
N THR A 124 31.69 -4.75 -10.39
CA THR A 124 30.55 -5.38 -11.10
C THR A 124 29.21 -4.82 -10.63
N ILE A 125 28.26 -4.67 -11.57
CA ILE A 125 26.91 -4.19 -11.29
C ILE A 125 26.21 -5.03 -10.19
N ALA A 126 25.65 -4.35 -9.19
CA ALA A 126 24.98 -4.99 -8.06
C ALA A 126 23.73 -4.23 -7.60
N ASP A 127 22.84 -4.91 -6.88
CA ASP A 127 21.57 -4.35 -6.40
C ASP A 127 21.85 -3.45 -5.19
N PHE A 128 21.52 -2.15 -5.29
CA PHE A 128 21.91 -1.17 -4.27
C PHE A 128 21.31 -1.47 -2.89
N PHE A 129 20.07 -1.94 -2.88
CA PHE A 129 19.32 -2.26 -1.66
C PHE A 129 19.44 -3.75 -1.27
N GLY A 130 20.30 -4.53 -1.94
CA GLY A 130 20.49 -5.96 -1.70
C GLY A 130 19.64 -6.88 -2.60
N ALA A 131 19.91 -8.19 -2.56
CA ALA A 131 19.36 -9.16 -3.52
C ALA A 131 17.83 -9.35 -3.44
N THR A 132 17.19 -8.98 -2.33
CA THR A 132 15.74 -9.12 -2.11
C THR A 132 14.99 -7.80 -2.25
N SER A 133 15.65 -6.75 -2.76
CA SER A 133 15.11 -5.39 -2.77
C SER A 133 14.28 -5.02 -4.00
N SER A 134 14.01 -5.98 -4.88
CA SER A 134 13.23 -5.71 -6.08
C SER A 134 11.79 -5.38 -5.71
N PHE A 135 11.26 -4.29 -6.25
CA PHE A 135 9.85 -3.94 -6.10
C PHE A 135 9.02 -4.75 -7.11
N PRO A 136 8.06 -5.58 -6.66
CA PRO A 136 7.17 -6.32 -7.55
C PRO A 136 6.21 -5.36 -8.27
N THR A 137 5.96 -5.62 -9.54
CA THR A 137 5.14 -4.77 -10.41
C THR A 137 3.96 -5.55 -10.98
N VAL A 138 2.82 -4.88 -11.06
CA VAL A 138 1.57 -5.45 -11.57
C VAL A 138 1.44 -5.19 -13.08
N LEU A 139 0.78 -6.11 -13.79
CA LEU A 139 0.49 -6.00 -15.21
C LEU A 139 -0.25 -4.70 -15.52
N ASN A 140 0.16 -4.00 -16.58
CA ASN A 140 -0.46 -2.74 -17.05
C ASN A 140 -0.50 -1.61 -16.01
N ALA A 141 0.33 -1.67 -14.97
CA ALA A 141 0.41 -0.62 -13.97
C ALA A 141 1.44 0.44 -14.37
N ILE A 142 1.23 1.66 -13.88
CA ILE A 142 2.20 2.75 -13.96
C ILE A 142 2.68 3.03 -12.54
N TYR A 143 3.99 3.15 -12.34
CA TYR A 143 4.56 3.49 -11.05
C TYR A 143 5.44 4.74 -11.13
N LEU A 144 5.31 5.60 -10.12
CA LEU A 144 6.34 6.56 -9.74
C LEU A 144 7.26 5.87 -8.73
N MET A 145 8.51 5.67 -9.12
CA MET A 145 9.57 5.12 -8.29
C MET A 145 10.49 6.25 -7.85
N GLU A 146 10.76 6.35 -6.56
CA GLU A 146 11.71 7.30 -6.00
C GLU A 146 12.74 6.55 -5.17
N PHE A 147 14.03 6.72 -5.47
CA PHE A 147 15.13 6.14 -4.72
C PHE A 147 15.95 7.25 -4.10
N PHE A 148 16.11 7.21 -2.78
CA PHE A 148 16.94 8.11 -2.01
C PHE A 148 18.13 7.31 -1.50
N VAL A 149 19.30 7.54 -2.09
CA VAL A 149 20.49 6.72 -1.87
C VAL A 149 21.60 7.54 -1.22
N TRP A 150 21.99 7.13 -0.02
CA TRP A 150 23.19 7.58 0.67
C TRP A 150 24.26 6.52 0.55
N PHE A 151 25.47 6.90 0.18
CA PHE A 151 26.55 5.96 -0.09
C PHE A 151 27.93 6.58 0.07
N THR A 152 28.93 5.74 0.29
CA THR A 152 30.35 6.14 0.24
C THR A 152 31.09 5.37 -0.85
N LYS A 153 32.20 5.95 -1.31
CA LYS A 153 33.16 5.31 -2.24
C LYS A 153 34.42 4.88 -1.51
N THR A 154 34.96 3.71 -1.80
CA THR A 154 36.29 3.29 -1.28
C THR A 154 37.46 3.81 -2.11
N THR A 155 37.20 4.21 -3.35
CA THR A 155 38.19 4.78 -4.27
C THR A 155 37.50 5.81 -5.14
N ALA A 156 38.17 6.92 -5.41
CA ALA A 156 37.64 7.95 -6.27
C ALA A 156 37.32 7.38 -7.66
N GLY A 157 36.14 7.68 -8.16
CA GLY A 157 35.63 7.09 -9.39
C GLY A 157 34.20 7.52 -9.65
N THR A 158 33.69 7.15 -10.82
CA THR A 158 32.32 7.45 -11.22
C THR A 158 31.38 6.34 -10.78
N VAL A 159 30.09 6.68 -10.71
CA VAL A 159 29.00 5.75 -10.47
C VAL A 159 28.05 5.78 -11.66
N THR A 160 27.45 4.64 -11.96
CA THR A 160 26.34 4.54 -12.92
C THR A 160 25.18 3.84 -12.26
N TRP A 161 24.04 4.52 -12.24
CA TRP A 161 22.77 3.98 -11.75
C TRP A 161 22.05 3.28 -12.89
N THR A 162 21.46 2.13 -12.63
CA THR A 162 20.74 1.36 -13.64
C THR A 162 19.42 0.86 -13.08
N LEU A 163 18.31 1.27 -13.69
CA LEU A 163 17.01 0.67 -13.44
C LEU A 163 16.94 -0.64 -14.22
N THR A 164 16.83 -1.76 -13.51
CA THR A 164 16.72 -3.08 -14.14
C THR A 164 15.34 -3.65 -13.85
N ASN A 165 14.64 -4.07 -14.89
CA ASN A 165 13.41 -4.85 -14.78
C ASN A 165 13.65 -6.29 -15.22
N THR A 166 12.72 -7.18 -14.89
CA THR A 166 12.78 -8.59 -15.32
C THR A 166 11.96 -8.88 -16.58
N GLN A 167 11.16 -7.92 -17.05
CA GLN A 167 10.13 -8.12 -18.06
C GLN A 167 10.01 -6.90 -18.98
N THR A 168 9.32 -7.04 -20.10
CA THR A 168 9.10 -5.94 -21.05
C THR A 168 8.29 -4.81 -20.43
N TYR A 169 8.94 -3.66 -20.23
CA TYR A 169 8.28 -2.41 -19.85
C TYR A 169 8.04 -1.58 -21.11
N THR A 170 6.91 -0.88 -21.14
CA THR A 170 6.53 -0.05 -22.29
C THR A 170 7.12 1.35 -22.21
N ASN A 171 7.54 1.79 -21.02
CA ASN A 171 8.29 3.02 -20.81
C ASN A 171 9.07 2.98 -19.50
N ILE A 172 10.29 3.51 -19.53
CA ILE A 172 11.06 3.95 -18.39
C ILE A 172 11.58 5.35 -18.75
N ALA A 173 11.06 6.35 -18.06
CA ALA A 173 11.59 7.71 -18.08
C ALA A 173 12.07 8.04 -16.68
N ALA A 174 13.29 8.55 -16.55
CA ALA A 174 13.90 8.75 -15.24
C ALA A 174 14.88 9.90 -15.23
N TYR A 175 15.12 10.47 -14.06
CA TYR A 175 16.22 11.39 -13.84
C TYR A 175 16.89 11.10 -12.50
N TYR A 176 18.11 11.60 -12.35
CA TYR A 176 18.74 11.73 -11.06
C TYR A 176 19.25 13.13 -10.83
N ASP A 177 19.21 13.55 -9.58
CA ASP A 177 19.93 14.68 -9.02
C ASP A 177 20.81 14.16 -7.88
N MET A 178 22.01 14.69 -7.76
CA MET A 178 22.94 14.25 -6.72
C MET A 178 23.77 15.41 -6.16
N CYS A 179 24.34 15.19 -4.99
CA CYS A 179 25.25 16.14 -4.37
C CYS A 179 26.47 16.42 -5.26
N PRO A 180 27.23 17.50 -4.98
CA PRO A 180 28.49 17.75 -5.66
C PRO A 180 29.46 16.56 -5.56
N VAL A 181 30.40 16.46 -6.49
CA VAL A 181 31.39 15.36 -6.55
C VAL A 181 32.20 15.20 -5.25
N GLY A 182 32.38 16.31 -4.53
CA GLY A 182 33.00 16.38 -3.20
C GLY A 182 32.11 15.91 -2.05
N GLY A 183 30.93 15.35 -2.32
CA GLY A 183 29.99 14.86 -1.30
C GLY A 183 29.01 15.89 -0.76
N ILE A 184 28.09 15.43 0.08
CA ILE A 184 26.95 16.22 0.58
C ILE A 184 27.35 17.42 1.45
N GLY A 185 28.52 17.36 2.11
CA GLY A 185 29.06 18.46 2.92
C GLY A 185 29.81 19.53 2.11
N THR A 186 29.96 19.35 0.80
CA THR A 186 30.73 20.25 -0.06
C THR A 186 29.81 21.24 -0.77
N ASN A 187 30.18 22.53 -0.76
CA ASN A 187 29.54 23.52 -1.62
C ASN A 187 30.07 23.37 -3.06
N GLY A 188 29.19 23.20 -4.04
CA GLY A 188 29.58 23.00 -5.43
C GLY A 188 28.38 22.73 -6.35
N ALA A 189 28.66 22.52 -7.64
CA ALA A 189 27.63 22.18 -8.60
C ALA A 189 27.09 20.76 -8.34
N GLN A 190 25.76 20.65 -8.29
CA GLN A 190 25.07 19.36 -8.27
C GLN A 190 25.25 18.65 -9.61
N ASN A 191 25.33 17.33 -9.56
CA ASN A 191 25.35 16.48 -10.76
C ASN A 191 23.94 15.96 -11.04
N GLY A 192 23.65 15.69 -12.30
CA GLY A 192 22.36 15.12 -12.69
C GLY A 192 22.34 14.69 -14.14
N GLY A 193 21.29 13.95 -14.49
CA GLY A 193 21.05 13.45 -15.83
C GLY A 193 19.81 12.58 -15.86
N GLY A 194 19.39 12.18 -17.06
CA GLY A 194 18.17 11.41 -17.21
C GLY A 194 18.15 10.46 -18.39
N ILE A 195 17.04 9.74 -18.47
CA ILE A 195 16.61 8.87 -19.55
C ILE A 195 15.31 9.47 -20.06
N ASP A 196 15.29 9.89 -21.33
CA ASP A 196 14.11 10.54 -21.94
C ASP A 196 12.93 9.56 -21.98
N ALA A 197 13.10 8.42 -22.64
CA ALA A 197 12.19 7.27 -22.61
C ALA A 197 12.92 6.04 -23.18
N THR A 198 12.73 4.87 -22.57
CA THR A 198 13.25 3.61 -23.09
C THR A 198 12.34 2.43 -22.73
N THR A 199 12.47 1.33 -23.47
CA THR A 199 11.82 0.04 -23.19
C THR A 199 12.83 -1.04 -22.78
N THR A 200 14.11 -0.67 -22.64
CA THR A 200 15.17 -1.63 -22.33
C THR A 200 15.02 -2.23 -20.94
N ALA A 201 15.38 -3.52 -20.81
CA ALA A 201 15.29 -4.21 -19.53
C ALA A 201 16.33 -3.73 -18.50
N ALA A 202 17.41 -3.12 -18.98
CA ALA A 202 18.39 -2.41 -18.17
C ALA A 202 18.55 -0.99 -18.74
N ALA A 203 18.07 0.00 -18.00
CA ALA A 203 18.09 1.40 -18.39
C ALA A 203 19.12 2.14 -17.50
N ALA A 204 20.30 2.40 -18.07
CA ALA A 204 21.36 3.11 -17.38
C ALA A 204 21.13 4.63 -17.45
N LEU A 205 21.24 5.30 -16.30
CA LEU A 205 21.29 6.75 -16.22
C LEU A 205 22.69 7.25 -16.60
N PRO A 206 22.84 8.52 -17.01
CA PRO A 206 24.14 9.10 -17.31
C PRO A 206 25.14 8.93 -16.15
N VAL A 207 26.39 8.62 -16.49
CA VAL A 207 27.47 8.44 -15.52
C VAL A 207 27.70 9.72 -14.70
N THR A 208 28.00 9.58 -13.41
CA THR A 208 28.33 10.72 -12.55
C THR A 208 29.71 11.29 -12.89
N GLY A 209 30.02 12.48 -12.36
CA GLY A 209 31.43 12.91 -12.21
C GLY A 209 32.22 11.98 -11.26
N THR A 210 33.55 12.16 -11.22
CA THR A 210 34.43 11.40 -10.33
C THR A 210 34.19 11.79 -8.87
N LEU A 211 33.58 10.89 -8.11
CA LEU A 211 33.20 11.11 -6.71
C LEU A 211 34.39 10.89 -5.78
N THR A 212 34.46 11.67 -4.71
CA THR A 212 35.57 11.62 -3.74
C THR A 212 35.53 10.37 -2.86
N THR A 213 36.71 9.79 -2.60
CA THR A 213 36.91 8.67 -1.66
C THR A 213 36.41 9.02 -0.26
N ALA A 214 35.85 8.02 0.43
CA ALA A 214 35.46 8.06 1.84
C ALA A 214 34.56 9.25 2.25
N THR A 215 33.88 9.85 1.27
CA THR A 215 32.97 10.97 1.51
C THR A 215 31.53 10.50 1.33
N GLU A 216 30.64 11.00 2.18
CA GLU A 216 29.20 10.71 2.10
C GLU A 216 28.60 11.40 0.88
N GLN A 217 27.99 10.59 0.02
CA GLN A 217 27.34 11.00 -1.22
C GLN A 217 25.83 10.79 -1.09
N PHE A 218 25.06 11.61 -1.79
CA PHE A 218 23.61 11.48 -1.89
C PHE A 218 23.19 11.59 -3.34
N ALA A 219 22.32 10.68 -3.79
CA ALA A 219 21.57 10.83 -5.03
C ALA A 219 20.09 10.55 -4.80
N ARG A 220 19.25 11.29 -5.52
CA ARG A 220 17.84 11.01 -5.69
C ARG A 220 17.60 10.57 -7.12
N ILE A 221 17.00 9.41 -7.31
CA ILE A 221 16.60 8.89 -8.62
C ILE A 221 15.09 8.82 -8.64
N VAL A 222 14.46 9.45 -9.63
CA VAL A 222 13.00 9.42 -9.81
C VAL A 222 12.70 8.84 -11.18
N ALA A 223 11.78 7.89 -11.24
CA ALA A 223 11.40 7.23 -12.48
C ALA A 223 9.89 7.06 -12.59
N VAL A 224 9.34 7.32 -13.78
CA VAL A 224 8.02 6.88 -14.18
C VAL A 224 8.18 5.63 -15.04
N VAL A 225 7.57 4.53 -14.61
CA VAL A 225 7.67 3.24 -15.30
C VAL A 225 6.30 2.72 -15.68
N ASN A 226 6.14 2.40 -16.96
CA ASN A 226 4.92 1.81 -17.49
C ASN A 226 5.17 0.33 -17.71
N VAL A 227 4.45 -0.49 -16.97
CA VAL A 227 4.67 -1.93 -16.88
C VAL A 227 3.80 -2.63 -17.89
N GLY A 228 4.39 -3.13 -18.98
CA GLY A 228 3.68 -3.92 -19.99
C GLY A 228 3.40 -5.35 -19.52
N THR A 229 4.29 -5.92 -18.70
CA THR A 229 4.17 -7.27 -18.15
C THR A 229 4.58 -7.28 -16.68
N ALA A 230 3.79 -7.94 -15.83
CA ALA A 230 4.08 -8.09 -14.40
C ALA A 230 5.46 -8.73 -14.18
N GLY A 231 6.24 -8.16 -13.28
CA GLY A 231 7.63 -8.57 -13.00
C GLY A 231 8.16 -7.84 -11.78
N ASN A 232 9.41 -7.40 -11.82
CA ASN A 232 9.95 -6.49 -10.80
C ASN A 232 10.86 -5.43 -11.40
N ILE A 233 11.11 -4.39 -10.63
CA ILE A 233 12.10 -3.34 -10.91
C ILE A 233 13.04 -3.16 -9.72
N ARG A 234 14.31 -2.87 -9.99
CA ARG A 234 15.35 -2.63 -8.98
C ARG A 234 16.33 -1.55 -9.43
N LEU A 235 16.88 -0.82 -8.47
CA LEU A 235 18.00 0.09 -8.67
C LEU A 235 19.31 -0.66 -8.47
N ARG A 236 20.15 -0.65 -9.50
CA ARG A 236 21.48 -1.25 -9.49
C ARG A 236 22.56 -0.18 -9.63
N VAL A 237 23.75 -0.49 -9.15
CA VAL A 237 24.89 0.41 -9.15
C VAL A 237 26.13 -0.28 -9.71
N THR A 238 26.90 0.45 -10.52
CA THR A 238 28.24 0.08 -10.98
C THR A 238 29.19 1.23 -10.66
N SER A 239 30.46 0.96 -10.39
CA SER A 239 31.46 2.03 -10.23
C SER A 239 32.72 1.77 -11.04
N SER A 240 33.31 2.83 -11.58
CA SER A 240 34.51 2.72 -12.44
C SER A 240 35.79 2.35 -11.68
N ALA A 241 35.83 2.58 -10.36
CA ALA A 241 36.94 2.18 -9.49
C ALA A 241 36.44 1.91 -8.07
N GLY A 242 37.06 0.96 -7.37
CA GLY A 242 36.70 0.57 -6.01
C GLY A 242 35.24 0.09 -5.89
N THR A 243 34.62 0.39 -4.76
CA THR A 243 33.28 -0.06 -4.38
C THR A 243 32.41 1.09 -3.85
N VAL A 244 31.09 0.89 -3.91
CA VAL A 244 30.04 1.74 -3.32
C VAL A 244 29.50 1.02 -2.08
N THR A 245 29.47 1.69 -0.94
CA THR A 245 28.85 1.14 0.27
C THR A 245 27.52 1.84 0.53
N PRO A 246 26.37 1.16 0.36
CA PRO A 246 25.07 1.72 0.73
C PRO A 246 25.00 2.06 2.21
N ARG A 247 24.40 3.19 2.56
CA ARG A 247 24.32 3.67 3.94
C ARG A 247 22.93 3.47 4.51
N ARG A 248 22.88 3.17 5.81
CA ARG A 248 21.65 3.14 6.59
C ARG A 248 20.87 4.43 6.37
N GLY A 249 19.55 4.31 6.23
CA GLY A 249 18.68 5.45 5.96
C GLY A 249 18.37 5.63 4.47
N SER A 250 19.12 5.00 3.56
CA SER A 250 18.68 4.88 2.16
C SER A 250 17.34 4.15 2.09
N PHE A 251 16.46 4.62 1.21
CA PHE A 251 15.15 4.02 0.99
C PHE A 251 14.67 4.20 -0.44
N TYR A 252 13.67 3.42 -0.83
CA TYR A 252 12.88 3.71 -2.02
C TYR A 252 11.40 3.76 -1.70
N ARG A 253 10.66 4.51 -2.52
CA ARG A 253 9.21 4.58 -2.53
C ARG A 253 8.69 4.16 -3.90
N ALA A 254 7.58 3.44 -3.90
CA ALA A 254 6.83 3.12 -5.09
C ALA A 254 5.40 3.59 -4.91
N THR A 255 4.90 4.38 -5.84
CA THR A 255 3.50 4.85 -5.85
C THR A 255 2.87 4.38 -7.14
N ARG A 256 1.75 3.67 -7.06
CA ARG A 256 0.98 3.30 -8.26
C ARG A 256 0.21 4.53 -8.75
N LEU A 257 0.48 4.95 -9.99
CA LEU A 257 -0.23 6.05 -10.63
C LEU A 257 -1.51 5.54 -11.30
N PHE A 258 -2.52 6.42 -11.42
CA PHE A 258 -3.76 6.11 -12.12
C PHE A 258 -3.51 5.78 -13.60
N ALA A 259 -4.36 4.89 -14.13
CA ALA A 259 -4.54 4.73 -15.56
C ALA A 259 -5.75 5.53 -16.10
N GLY A 260 -6.60 6.09 -15.23
CA GLY A 260 -7.92 6.65 -15.60
C GLY A 260 -7.99 8.16 -15.85
N ASN A 261 -7.24 8.99 -15.11
CA ASN A 261 -7.24 10.46 -15.25
C ASN A 261 -6.12 10.96 -16.15
N VAL A 262 -5.86 10.25 -17.24
CA VAL A 262 -4.83 10.63 -18.22
C VAL A 262 -5.41 11.66 -19.18
N GLY A 263 -4.84 12.86 -19.18
CA GLY A 263 -5.14 13.86 -20.21
C GLY A 263 -4.38 13.52 -21.50
N THR A 264 -5.06 13.60 -22.64
CA THR A 264 -4.36 13.80 -23.90
C THR A 264 -3.91 15.25 -23.95
N PHE A 265 -2.69 15.50 -24.44
CA PHE A 265 -2.29 16.86 -24.76
C PHE A 265 -3.27 17.40 -25.82
N VAL A 266 -4.07 18.39 -25.46
CA VAL A 266 -4.88 19.15 -26.40
C VAL A 266 -4.01 20.33 -26.84
N ALA A 267 -3.48 20.24 -28.06
CA ALA A 267 -2.69 21.30 -28.68
C ALA A 267 -3.53 22.56 -28.92
#